data_AF-A0A512J4R1-F1
#
_entry.id   AF-A0A512J4R1-F1
#
_cell.length_a   1.000
_cell.length_b   1.000
_cell.length_c   1.000
_cell.angle_alpha   90.00
_cell.angle_beta   90.00
_cell.angle_gamma   90.00
#
_symmetry.space_group_name_H-M   'P 1'
#
loop_
_entity.id
_entity.type
_entity.pdbx_description
1 polymer ?
#
loop_
_entity_poly.entity_id
_entity_poly.type
_entity_poly.pdbx_seq_one_letter_code
_entity_poly.pdbx_strand_id
1 'polypeptide(L)' 'MSRSLETRLRRIEERCRLVNEFGHLGFGPAVRIVTHSDEDQAQQLAALEAAGQYRPGQFVIAWRIVDPPAYRRPNA' A
#
# COMPACT_ATOMS: atom_id res chain seq x y z
N MET A 1 27.57 4.43 -5.79
CA MET A 1 26.18 4.13 -6.24
C MET A 1 25.20 3.91 -5.06
N SER A 2 25.33 4.63 -3.93
CA SER A 2 24.54 4.37 -2.70
C SER A 2 23.28 5.24 -2.53
N ARG A 3 23.04 6.23 -3.42
CA ARG A 3 21.92 7.18 -3.28
C ARG A 3 20.53 6.55 -3.52
N SER A 4 20.44 5.35 -4.11
CA SER A 4 19.17 4.72 -4.46
C SER A 4 18.47 4.09 -3.25
N LEU A 5 19.18 3.33 -2.43
CA LEU A 5 18.56 2.61 -1.32
C LEU A 5 18.20 3.52 -0.16
N GLU A 6 19.13 4.39 0.27
CA GLU A 6 18.92 5.28 1.41
C GLU A 6 17.77 6.27 1.17
N THR A 7 17.68 6.81 -0.05
CA THR A 7 16.56 7.69 -0.47
C THR A 7 15.23 6.94 -0.50
N ARG A 8 15.23 5.68 -0.96
CA ARG A 8 14.03 4.84 -0.98
C ARG A 8 13.59 4.49 0.44
N LEU A 9 14.52 4.19 1.34
CA LEU A 9 14.23 3.89 2.74
C LEU A 9 13.65 5.11 3.46
N ARG A 10 14.23 6.31 3.28
CA ARG A 10 13.66 7.56 3.85
C ARG A 10 12.24 7.83 3.36
N ARG A 11 11.94 7.63 2.06
CA ARG A 11 10.55 7.76 1.55
C ARG A 11 9.58 6.77 2.18
N ILE A 12 10.03 5.56 2.50
CA ILE A 12 9.21 4.55 3.17
C ILE A 12 8.95 4.97 4.62
N GLU A 13 10.00 5.38 5.35
CA GLU A 13 9.86 5.90 6.73
C GLU A 13 8.91 7.09 6.80
N GLU A 14 8.99 8.02 5.86
CA GLU A 14 8.12 9.21 5.81
C GLU A 14 6.65 8.84 5.57
N ARG A 15 6.37 7.87 4.69
CA ARG A 15 5.01 7.32 4.51
C ARG A 15 4.51 6.59 5.75
N CYS A 16 5.36 5.79 6.39
CA CYS A 16 5.01 5.09 7.63
C CYS A 16 4.75 6.05 8.79
N ARG A 17 5.51 7.15 8.87
CA ARG A 17 5.31 8.20 9.86
C ARG A 17 3.97 8.89 9.68
N LEU A 18 3.61 9.28 8.45
CA LEU A 18 2.29 9.86 8.15
C LEU A 18 1.17 8.92 8.60
N VAL A 19 1.26 7.63 8.26
CA VAL A 19 0.28 6.61 8.68
C VAL A 19 0.10 6.56 10.21
N ASN A 20 1.20 6.67 10.97
CA ASN A 20 1.14 6.68 12.43
C ASN A 20 0.59 8.00 12.98
N GLU A 21 1.01 9.15 12.42
CA GLU A 21 0.53 10.48 12.83
C GLU A 21 -0.97 10.68 12.56
N PHE A 22 -1.48 10.18 11.43
CA PHE A 22 -2.91 10.19 11.11
C PHE A 22 -3.74 9.27 12.02
N GLY A 23 -3.12 8.24 12.62
CA GLY A 23 -3.76 7.42 13.64
C GLY A 23 -4.19 8.21 14.89
N HIS A 24 -3.58 9.37 15.13
CA HIS A 24 -3.89 10.25 16.26
C HIS A 24 -5.05 11.23 15.98
N LEU A 25 -5.44 11.41 14.70
CA LEU A 25 -6.49 12.35 14.27
C LEU A 25 -7.92 11.78 14.36
N GLY A 26 -8.10 10.65 15.05
CA GLY A 26 -9.43 10.05 15.27
C GLY A 26 -9.97 9.20 14.10
N PHE A 27 -9.19 9.02 13.03
CA PHE A 27 -9.57 8.22 11.86
C PHE A 27 -9.35 6.71 12.02
N GLY A 28 -8.84 6.25 13.17
CA GLY A 28 -8.55 4.84 13.42
C GLY A 28 -7.26 4.35 12.74
N PRO A 29 -6.88 3.07 12.92
CA PRO A 29 -5.69 2.50 12.30
C PRO A 29 -5.84 2.47 10.77
N ALA A 30 -4.75 2.65 10.02
CA ALA A 30 -4.81 2.58 8.55
C ALA A 30 -5.26 1.20 8.06
N VAL A 31 -6.11 1.18 7.03
CA VAL A 31 -6.58 -0.03 6.37
C VAL A 31 -5.55 -0.46 5.33
N ARG A 32 -5.17 -1.74 5.32
CA ARG A 32 -4.20 -2.31 4.39
C ARG A 32 -4.90 -3.22 3.40
N ILE A 33 -4.64 -3.03 2.12
CA ILE A 33 -5.25 -3.81 1.04
C ILE A 33 -4.13 -4.28 0.11
N VAL A 34 -4.19 -5.55 -0.29
CA VAL A 34 -3.23 -6.17 -1.21
C VAL A 34 -4.01 -6.80 -2.35
N THR A 35 -3.80 -6.33 -3.58
CA THR A 35 -4.55 -6.76 -4.77
C THR A 35 -3.65 -7.12 -5.94
N HIS A 36 -4.17 -7.84 -6.92
CA HIS A 36 -3.48 -8.08 -8.19
C HIS A 36 -3.73 -6.96 -9.21
N SER A 37 -4.86 -6.25 -9.11
CA SER A 37 -5.21 -5.14 -9.99
C SER A 37 -5.78 -3.93 -9.22
N ASP A 38 -5.89 -2.79 -9.91
CA ASP A 38 -6.48 -1.57 -9.35
C ASP A 38 -8.02 -1.69 -9.28
N GLU A 39 -8.65 -2.48 -10.16
CA GLU A 39 -10.09 -2.78 -10.12
C GLU A 39 -10.45 -3.58 -8.86
N ASP A 40 -9.64 -4.59 -8.53
CA ASP A 40 -9.81 -5.38 -7.30
C ASP A 40 -9.73 -4.49 -6.05
N GLN A 41 -8.94 -3.41 -6.09
CA GLN A 41 -8.77 -2.52 -4.93
C GLN A 41 -10.07 -1.80 -4.58
N ALA A 42 -10.80 -1.30 -5.58
CA ALA A 42 -12.06 -0.61 -5.36
C ALA A 42 -13.13 -1.57 -4.80
N GLN A 43 -13.18 -2.80 -5.33
CA GLN A 43 -14.12 -3.81 -4.85
C GLN A 43 -13.81 -4.25 -3.42
N GLN A 44 -12.54 -4.40 -3.07
CA GLN A 44 -12.11 -4.78 -1.73
C GLN A 44 -12.35 -3.63 -0.71
N LEU A 45 -12.19 -2.37 -1.12
CA LEU A 45 -12.58 -1.20 -0.31
C LEU A 45 -14.07 -1.20 -0.01
N ALA A 46 -14.91 -1.42 -1.01
CA ALA A 46 -16.36 -1.47 -0.84
C ALA A 46 -16.79 -2.61 0.10
N ALA A 47 -16.14 -3.78 0.01
CA ALA A 47 -16.38 -4.90 0.91
C ALA A 47 -15.99 -4.57 2.37
N LEU A 48 -14.87 -3.87 2.58
CA LEU A 48 -14.44 -3.43 3.90
C LEU A 48 -15.35 -2.34 4.49
N GLU A 49 -15.90 -1.47 3.65
CA GLU A 49 -16.92 -0.49 4.05
C GLU A 49 -18.20 -1.18 4.51
N ALA A 50 -18.71 -2.13 3.71
CA ALA A 50 -19.90 -2.92 4.03
C ALA A 50 -19.72 -3.76 5.31
N ALA A 51 -18.51 -4.24 5.58
CA ALA A 51 -18.17 -4.96 6.81
C ALA A 51 -17.95 -4.03 8.03
N GLY A 52 -18.02 -2.70 7.86
CA GLY A 52 -17.76 -1.72 8.91
C GLY A 52 -16.30 -1.63 9.36
N GLN A 53 -15.38 -2.22 8.60
CA GLN A 53 -13.93 -2.26 8.88
C GLN A 53 -13.17 -1.08 8.28
N TYR A 54 -13.78 -0.39 7.32
CA TYR A 54 -13.29 0.85 6.71
C TYR A 54 -14.36 1.93 6.82
N ARG A 55 -13.95 3.16 7.10
CA ARG A 55 -14.81 4.34 7.04
C ARG A 55 -14.29 5.32 5.98
N PRO A 56 -15.16 5.97 5.20
CA PRO A 56 -14.75 7.04 4.30
C PRO A 56 -13.90 8.09 5.00
N GLY A 57 -12.70 8.37 4.47
CA GLY A 57 -11.72 9.29 5.05
C GLY A 57 -10.65 8.63 5.92
N GLN A 58 -10.77 7.34 6.23
CA GLN A 58 -9.72 6.55 6.87
C GLN A 58 -8.56 6.32 5.90
N PHE A 59 -7.31 6.34 6.40
CA PHE A 59 -6.14 6.18 5.54
C PHE A 59 -6.05 4.76 4.99
N VAL A 60 -5.83 4.63 3.68
CA VAL A 60 -5.73 3.34 2.99
C VAL A 60 -4.32 3.17 2.41
N ILE A 61 -3.69 2.04 2.74
CA ILE A 61 -2.43 1.61 2.15
C ILE A 61 -2.72 0.45 1.21
N ALA A 62 -2.76 0.74 -0.09
CA ALA A 62 -2.94 -0.26 -1.12
C ALA A 62 -1.58 -0.72 -1.70
N TRP A 63 -1.42 -2.02 -1.82
CA TRP A 63 -0.28 -2.67 -2.47
C TRP A 63 -0.77 -3.50 -3.63
N ARG A 64 -0.14 -3.35 -4.80
CA ARG A 64 -0.40 -4.21 -5.94
C ARG A 64 0.67 -5.29 -6.04
N ILE A 65 0.24 -6.54 -6.15
CA ILE A 65 1.10 -7.67 -6.50
C ILE A 65 1.46 -7.52 -7.97
N VAL A 66 2.73 -7.33 -8.24
CA VAL A 66 3.27 -7.27 -9.61
C VAL A 66 4.07 -8.54 -9.82
N ASP A 67 3.72 -9.30 -10.86
CA ASP A 67 4.50 -10.47 -11.23
C ASP A 67 5.95 -10.08 -11.50
N PRO A 68 6.92 -10.92 -11.10
CA PRO A 68 8.31 -10.67 -11.45
C PRO A 68 8.43 -10.58 -12.98
N PRO A 69 9.23 -9.65 -13.51
CA PRO A 69 9.44 -9.57 -14.94
C PRO A 69 9.94 -10.94 -15.42
N ALA A 70 9.33 -11.45 -16.49
CA ALA A 70 9.71 -12.74 -17.06
C ALA A 70 11.22 -12.74 -17.31
N TYR A 71 11.96 -13.51 -16.52
CA TYR A 71 13.40 -13.64 -16.67
C TYR A 71 13.65 -14.42 -17.96
N ARG A 72 13.81 -13.73 -19.09
CA ARG A 72 14.38 -14.35 -20.29
C ARG A 72 15.82 -14.72 -19.94
N ARG A 73 16.07 -16.02 -19.74
CA ARG A 73 17.44 -16.54 -19.79
C ARG A 73 18.06 -16.05 -21.11
N PRO A 74 19.21 -15.35 -21.08
CA PRO A 74 19.99 -15.21 -22.30
C PRO A 74 20.34 -16.64 -22.76
N ASN A 75 20.08 -16.93 -24.04
CA ASN A 75 20.29 -18.24 -24.66
C ASN A 75 21.64 -18.84 -24.23
N ALA A 76 21.60 -20.11 -23.81
CA ALA A 76 22.77 -20.95 -23.58
C ALA A 76 23.40 -21.36 -24.91
#